data_AF-A0A7C2X0W2-F1
#
_entry.id   AF-A0A7C2X0W2-F1
#
_cell.length_a   1.000
_cell.length_b   1.000
_cell.length_c   1.000
_cell.angle_alpha   90.00
_cell.angle_beta   90.00
_cell.angle_gamma   90.00
#
_symmetry.space_group_name_H-M   'P 1'
#
loop_
_entity.id
_entity.type
_entity.pdbx_description
1 polymer ?
#
loop_
_entity_poly.entity_id
_entity_poly.type
_entity_poly.pdbx_seq_one_letter_code
_entity_poly.pdbx_strand_id
1 'polypeptide(L)'
;MCWIRRAKRCLSCRPTTCRWKNRGSAWKVRPPGFSSSSNRNGKAAPKCFQALPPNRRQCSPIACGAWDFAMANRQPESRIWIFAEQRSGQPADVVFELLGKARLLAAAPGWKVGALLIGHNVSGTAALLENRGADEILVADNPGLEDYRGGNYLAVVDRAVRNYQPDVVLFGATAMGVDLASRLAARLRTGLSAHCIDLELNEKGELAAVIPWPGGDFLGRIVCPRHRPQMATVSPGIFDVPRSDFPEAEVLTIDGALNSDRGFYRILEKKPEERKPGDLENARVVVVGGYGIGARENWALVEELASVLGGVAGATRPPVDEGWVNADLMVGQSGRTVHPRLYIGVGVSGHLHHLVGVKGTELKVAVNQDTRAAIFDHCDLGLAGDYREIIPALIAALKEPRAGGDL
;
A
#
# COMPACT_ATOMS: atom_id res chain seq x y z
N MET A 1 37.75 37.61 -59.00
CA MET A 1 37.71 36.23 -59.56
C MET A 1 37.50 35.29 -58.37
N CYS A 2 36.56 34.35 -58.27
CA CYS A 2 35.65 33.74 -59.23
C CYS A 2 34.51 33.04 -58.42
N TRP A 3 33.26 33.37 -58.76
CA TRP A 3 32.06 32.51 -58.82
C TRP A 3 31.45 31.80 -57.58
N ILE A 4 30.23 32.25 -57.29
CA ILE A 4 29.14 31.61 -56.56
C ILE A 4 28.59 30.39 -57.35
N ARG A 5 28.28 29.28 -56.67
CA ARG A 5 27.26 28.32 -57.11
C ARG A 5 26.34 27.91 -55.96
N ARG A 6 25.04 28.18 -56.16
CA ARG A 6 23.91 27.72 -55.36
C ARG A 6 23.39 26.37 -55.89
N ALA A 7 22.98 25.52 -54.94
CA ALA A 7 21.88 24.54 -54.94
C ALA A 7 21.81 23.43 -56.03
N LYS A 8 21.73 22.17 -55.55
CA LYS A 8 20.84 21.15 -56.12
C LYS A 8 20.22 20.27 -55.00
N ARG A 9 18.87 20.31 -55.01
CA ARG A 9 17.85 19.28 -54.71
C ARG A 9 18.04 18.26 -53.57
N CYS A 10 16.96 18.24 -52.77
CA CYS A 10 16.43 17.21 -51.90
C CYS A 10 16.34 15.82 -52.54
N LEU A 11 16.64 14.75 -51.79
CA LEU A 11 16.13 13.39 -51.99
C LEU A 11 16.32 12.54 -50.71
N SER A 12 15.20 12.03 -50.20
CA SER A 12 15.01 10.76 -49.48
C SER A 12 16.03 10.33 -48.41
N CYS A 13 15.64 10.40 -47.14
CA CYS A 13 15.93 9.37 -46.15
C CYS A 13 14.84 9.40 -45.06
N ARG A 14 13.99 8.36 -45.01
CA ARG A 14 13.37 7.95 -43.74
C ARG A 14 14.49 7.39 -42.85
N PRO A 15 14.46 7.67 -41.55
CA PRO A 15 14.52 6.55 -40.63
C PRO A 15 13.47 6.66 -39.52
N THR A 16 12.71 5.58 -39.40
CA THR A 16 12.25 5.00 -38.13
C THR A 16 13.35 5.04 -37.05
N THR A 17 12.93 4.99 -35.78
CA THR A 17 13.75 4.94 -34.55
C THR A 17 14.43 6.23 -34.12
N CYS A 18 13.66 7.14 -33.50
CA CYS A 18 14.11 7.90 -32.32
C CYS A 18 12.92 8.62 -31.67
N ARG A 19 12.14 7.91 -30.86
CA ARG A 19 11.22 8.54 -29.90
C ARG A 19 11.28 7.73 -28.62
N TRP A 20 11.73 8.41 -27.57
CA TRP A 20 11.70 8.11 -26.13
C TRP A 20 13.03 8.49 -25.49
N LYS A 21 13.33 9.79 -25.56
CA LYS A 21 14.24 10.50 -24.65
C LYS A 21 13.99 11.99 -24.84
N ASN A 22 12.99 12.51 -24.14
CA ASN A 22 13.10 13.84 -23.55
C ASN A 22 12.05 14.03 -22.44
N ARG A 23 12.56 14.39 -21.27
CA ARG A 23 11.81 14.95 -20.15
C ARG A 23 11.17 16.25 -20.61
N GLY A 24 9.88 16.41 -20.35
CA GLY A 24 9.18 17.69 -20.36
C GLY A 24 8.96 18.32 -21.74
N SER A 25 7.70 18.34 -22.19
CA SER A 25 7.27 19.36 -23.14
C SER A 25 5.84 19.80 -22.81
N ALA A 26 5.74 21.00 -22.25
CA ALA A 26 4.55 21.82 -22.33
C ALA A 26 4.34 22.24 -23.79
N TRP A 27 3.13 22.07 -24.30
CA TRP A 27 2.76 22.48 -25.64
C TRP A 27 2.36 23.96 -25.65
N LYS A 28 3.06 24.78 -26.43
CA LYS A 28 2.55 26.05 -26.95
C LYS A 28 2.78 26.10 -28.45
N VAL A 29 1.68 26.22 -29.19
CA VAL A 29 1.64 26.44 -30.64
C VAL A 29 1.84 27.92 -30.91
N ARG A 30 2.82 28.32 -31.74
CA ARG A 30 2.87 29.59 -32.50
C ARG A 30 3.73 29.45 -33.79
N PRO A 31 3.46 30.26 -34.85
CA PRO A 31 3.79 29.98 -36.27
C PRO A 31 5.21 30.43 -36.70
N PRO A 32 5.68 30.11 -37.93
CA PRO A 32 7.10 30.02 -38.26
C PRO A 32 7.73 31.34 -38.71
N GLY A 33 8.97 31.59 -38.32
CA GLY A 33 9.78 32.68 -38.86
C GLY A 33 11.21 32.72 -38.30
N PHE A 34 12.17 32.83 -39.22
CA PHE A 34 13.57 33.26 -39.05
C PHE A 34 14.63 32.28 -38.52
N SER A 35 15.29 31.66 -39.50
CA SER A 35 16.74 31.52 -39.76
C SER A 35 17.74 31.32 -38.60
N SER A 36 18.44 30.20 -38.71
CA SER A 36 19.70 29.86 -38.04
C SER A 36 20.88 30.77 -38.42
N SER A 37 21.75 31.08 -37.46
CA SER A 37 23.17 31.34 -37.71
C SER A 37 24.03 30.48 -36.77
N SER A 38 24.87 29.65 -37.39
CA SER A 38 25.79 28.70 -36.77
C SER A 38 27.14 29.34 -36.44
N ASN A 39 27.60 29.06 -35.21
CA ASN A 39 28.91 28.51 -34.85
C ASN A 39 30.21 29.31 -35.13
N ARG A 40 31.04 29.50 -34.09
CA ARG A 40 32.43 28.99 -33.98
C ARG A 40 33.23 29.71 -32.89
N ASN A 41 33.63 28.98 -31.85
CA ASN A 41 35.04 28.65 -31.53
C ASN A 41 35.15 28.21 -30.07
N GLY A 42 35.71 27.02 -29.87
CA GLY A 42 36.06 26.51 -28.56
C GLY A 42 37.39 27.09 -28.05
N LYS A 43 37.52 27.15 -26.73
CA LYS A 43 38.59 26.49 -25.94
C LYS A 43 38.25 26.66 -24.45
N ALA A 44 38.66 25.69 -23.66
CA ALA A 44 38.10 25.33 -22.37
C ALA A 44 38.62 26.15 -21.16
N ALA A 45 37.70 26.37 -20.21
CA ALA A 45 37.80 26.58 -18.74
C ALA A 45 38.68 27.75 -18.21
N PRO A 46 38.51 28.29 -16.97
CA PRO A 46 37.66 27.89 -15.83
C PRO A 46 37.00 29.07 -15.02
N LYS A 47 36.33 28.72 -13.90
CA LYS A 47 36.07 29.52 -12.66
C LYS A 47 35.08 30.70 -12.66
N CYS A 48 34.23 30.67 -11.63
CA CYS A 48 33.46 31.79 -11.08
C CYS A 48 34.39 32.93 -10.64
N PHE A 49 34.10 34.18 -11.02
CA PHE A 49 33.80 35.31 -10.11
C PHE A 49 33.56 36.61 -10.90
N GLN A 50 32.49 37.31 -10.54
CA GLN A 50 32.26 38.76 -10.56
C GLN A 50 32.84 39.64 -11.68
N ALA A 51 31.96 40.28 -12.47
CA ALA A 51 31.88 41.74 -12.64
C ALA A 51 30.71 42.12 -13.58
N LEU A 52 29.67 42.76 -13.04
CA LEU A 52 28.68 43.59 -13.76
C LEU A 52 29.40 44.82 -14.36
N PRO A 53 28.96 45.46 -15.49
CA PRO A 53 27.77 46.34 -15.54
C PRO A 53 27.16 46.49 -16.99
N PRO A 54 26.45 47.57 -17.36
CA PRO A 54 25.10 47.95 -16.95
C PRO A 54 24.15 48.13 -18.17
N ASN A 55 22.96 47.51 -18.14
CA ASN A 55 21.72 48.25 -18.46
C ASN A 55 20.49 47.41 -18.15
N ARG A 56 19.74 47.88 -17.16
CA ARG A 56 18.52 47.27 -16.64
C ARG A 56 17.37 47.43 -17.64
N ARG A 57 16.83 46.30 -18.08
CA ARG A 57 15.37 46.13 -18.22
C ARG A 57 15.01 44.84 -17.50
N GLN A 58 14.26 44.97 -16.42
CA GLN A 58 13.78 43.86 -15.57
C GLN A 58 12.94 42.91 -16.43
N CYS A 59 13.50 41.75 -16.77
CA CYS A 59 12.71 40.57 -17.10
C CYS A 59 12.41 39.86 -15.78
N SER A 60 11.15 39.91 -15.36
CA SER A 60 10.63 39.11 -14.24
C SER A 60 10.89 37.61 -14.49
N PRO A 61 11.34 36.83 -13.50
CA PRO A 61 11.50 35.40 -13.67
C PRO A 61 10.12 34.75 -13.77
N ILE A 62 9.75 34.34 -14.99
CA ILE A 62 8.62 33.44 -15.22
C ILE A 62 9.02 32.06 -14.70
N ALA A 63 8.59 31.80 -13.47
CA ALA A 63 8.19 30.52 -12.88
C ALA A 63 8.77 29.25 -13.54
N CYS A 64 9.97 28.85 -13.12
CA CYS A 64 10.35 27.45 -13.09
C CYS A 64 10.20 26.99 -11.63
N GLY A 65 8.96 26.71 -11.23
CA GLY A 65 8.61 26.30 -9.86
C GLY A 65 9.07 24.88 -9.58
N ALA A 66 10.36 24.73 -9.22
CA ALA A 66 10.74 23.69 -8.30
C ALA A 66 10.18 24.13 -6.94
N TRP A 67 9.08 23.51 -6.52
CA TRP A 67 8.48 23.76 -5.23
C TRP A 67 9.39 23.15 -4.17
N ASP A 68 10.31 23.95 -3.64
CA ASP A 68 11.02 23.63 -2.42
C ASP A 68 9.98 23.60 -1.30
N PHE A 69 9.57 22.40 -0.89
CA PHE A 69 8.99 22.16 0.45
C PHE A 69 10.11 22.41 1.46
N ALA A 70 10.48 23.68 1.63
CA ALA A 70 11.39 24.10 2.66
C ALA A 70 10.73 23.82 4.01
N MET A 71 11.49 23.17 4.89
CA MET A 71 11.20 22.92 6.31
C MET A 71 10.81 24.22 7.02
N ALA A 72 9.55 24.63 6.90
CA ALA A 72 8.97 25.68 7.72
C ALA A 72 8.41 25.02 8.98
N ASN A 73 8.93 25.45 10.13
CA ASN A 73 8.47 25.23 11.50
C ASN A 73 7.20 24.38 11.65
N ARG A 74 7.29 23.25 12.37
CA ARG A 74 6.16 22.41 12.75
C ARG A 74 5.06 23.25 13.40
N GLN A 75 3.97 23.42 12.67
CA GLN A 75 2.77 24.14 13.09
C GLN A 75 1.89 23.21 13.94
N PRO A 76 1.10 23.73 14.89
CA PRO A 76 0.09 22.98 15.65
C PRO A 76 -1.10 22.45 14.80
N GLU A 77 -0.99 22.47 13.47
CA GLU A 77 -2.03 22.03 12.52
C GLU A 77 -1.67 20.77 11.73
N SER A 78 -0.71 19.97 12.20
CA SER A 78 -0.30 18.76 11.47
C SER A 78 -1.44 17.74 11.37
N ARG A 79 -1.58 17.12 10.19
CA ARG A 79 -2.67 16.19 9.87
C ARG A 79 -2.16 14.82 9.42
N ILE A 80 -2.79 13.77 9.91
CA ILE A 80 -2.65 12.40 9.39
C ILE A 80 -3.91 12.08 8.59
N TRP A 81 -3.76 11.87 7.30
CA TRP A 81 -4.86 11.46 6.44
C TRP A 81 -4.82 9.96 6.17
N ILE A 82 -5.98 9.34 6.11
CA ILE A 82 -6.17 7.95 5.72
C ILE A 82 -7.01 7.92 4.46
N PHE A 83 -6.58 7.15 3.47
CA PHE A 83 -7.44 6.82 2.35
C PHE A 83 -8.49 5.80 2.79
N ALA A 84 -9.74 6.24 2.89
CA ALA A 84 -10.87 5.37 3.21
C ALA A 84 -11.28 4.59 1.95
N GLU A 85 -10.57 3.50 1.68
CA GLU A 85 -10.94 2.55 0.62
C GLU A 85 -12.38 2.06 0.87
N GLN A 86 -13.21 2.19 -0.17
CA GLN A 86 -14.56 1.66 -0.18
C GLN A 86 -14.77 0.75 -1.38
N ARG A 87 -15.61 -0.26 -1.21
CA ARG A 87 -16.13 -1.11 -2.29
C ARG A 87 -17.64 -1.10 -2.22
N SER A 88 -18.29 -0.61 -3.27
CA SER A 88 -19.76 -0.51 -3.35
C SER A 88 -20.39 0.22 -2.16
N GLY A 89 -19.74 1.28 -1.67
CA GLY A 89 -20.22 2.10 -0.54
C GLY A 89 -19.90 1.53 0.85
N GLN A 90 -19.20 0.39 0.94
CA GLN A 90 -18.73 -0.17 2.22
C GLN A 90 -17.22 0.06 2.39
N PRO A 91 -16.78 0.70 3.49
CA PRO A 91 -15.36 0.83 3.80
C PRO A 91 -14.73 -0.54 4.05
N ALA A 92 -13.51 -0.74 3.59
CA ALA A 92 -12.74 -1.95 3.89
C ALA A 92 -12.28 -1.96 5.36
N ASP A 93 -12.13 -3.14 5.97
CA ASP A 93 -11.78 -3.27 7.39
C ASP A 93 -10.45 -2.57 7.75
N VAL A 94 -9.49 -2.61 6.83
CA VAL A 94 -8.19 -1.92 6.94
C VAL A 94 -8.32 -0.41 7.19
N VAL A 95 -9.42 0.21 6.77
CA VAL A 95 -9.69 1.64 7.03
C VAL A 95 -9.87 1.88 8.52
N PHE A 96 -10.59 1.01 9.21
CA PHE A 96 -10.82 1.14 10.65
C PHE A 96 -9.54 0.87 11.45
N GLU A 97 -8.76 -0.14 11.05
CA GLU A 97 -7.45 -0.42 11.62
C GLU A 97 -6.51 0.79 11.52
N LEU A 98 -6.47 1.42 10.35
CA LEU A 98 -5.67 2.62 10.09
C LEU A 98 -6.15 3.81 10.93
N LEU A 99 -7.46 4.00 11.10
CA LEU A 99 -8.02 5.03 11.98
C LEU A 99 -7.56 4.85 13.43
N GLY A 100 -7.61 3.62 13.94
CA GLY A 100 -7.11 3.29 15.28
C GLY A 100 -5.63 3.63 15.44
N LYS A 101 -4.79 3.17 14.50
CA LYS A 101 -3.35 3.46 14.56
C LYS A 101 -3.05 4.96 14.39
N ALA A 102 -3.71 5.64 13.46
CA ALA A 102 -3.51 7.08 13.24
C ALA A 102 -3.90 7.88 14.48
N ARG A 103 -4.96 7.50 15.20
CA ARG A 103 -5.36 8.13 16.45
C ARG A 103 -4.29 7.96 17.54
N LEU A 104 -3.71 6.77 17.67
CA LEU A 104 -2.60 6.53 18.60
C LEU A 104 -1.37 7.39 18.25
N LEU A 105 -1.03 7.49 16.97
CA LEU A 105 0.07 8.35 16.51
C LEU A 105 -0.21 9.83 16.73
N ALA A 106 -1.45 10.25 16.53
CA ALA A 106 -1.87 11.65 16.66
C ALA A 106 -2.03 12.09 18.13
N ALA A 107 -2.24 11.18 19.07
CA ALA A 107 -2.50 11.50 20.47
C ALA A 107 -1.33 12.22 21.16
N ALA A 108 -0.09 11.73 20.99
CA ALA A 108 1.08 12.34 21.64
C ALA A 108 1.40 13.76 21.12
N PRO A 109 1.41 14.03 19.81
CA PRO A 109 1.69 15.37 19.30
C PRO A 109 0.45 16.26 19.13
N GLY A 110 -0.76 15.74 19.39
CA GLY A 110 -2.02 16.48 19.24
C GLY A 110 -2.40 16.77 17.78
N TRP A 111 -2.06 15.86 16.86
CA TRP A 111 -2.36 16.02 15.43
C TRP A 111 -3.83 15.69 15.13
N LYS A 112 -4.35 16.20 14.01
CA LYS A 112 -5.70 15.84 13.55
C LYS A 112 -5.68 14.60 12.65
N VAL A 113 -6.67 13.74 12.78
CA VAL A 113 -6.87 12.55 11.94
C VAL A 113 -7.99 12.81 10.93
N GLY A 114 -7.66 12.74 9.65
CA GLY A 114 -8.62 12.90 8.56
C GLY A 114 -8.85 11.60 7.78
N ALA A 115 -10.09 11.32 7.40
CA ALA A 115 -10.45 10.22 6.51
C ALA A 115 -10.86 10.76 5.13
N LEU A 116 -10.18 10.35 4.07
CA LEU A 116 -10.48 10.74 2.70
C LEU A 116 -11.37 9.69 2.05
N LEU A 117 -12.67 9.97 1.96
CA LEU A 117 -13.69 9.11 1.39
C LEU A 117 -14.05 9.57 -0.03
N ILE A 118 -13.82 8.68 -1.00
CA ILE A 118 -13.98 8.99 -2.43
C ILE A 118 -14.86 7.92 -3.07
N GLY A 119 -15.88 8.35 -3.81
CA GLY A 119 -16.76 7.43 -4.55
C GLY A 119 -17.97 8.11 -5.16
N HIS A 120 -19.04 7.34 -5.33
CA HIS A 120 -20.34 7.83 -5.79
C HIS A 120 -21.42 7.40 -4.80
N ASN A 121 -22.31 8.33 -4.42
CA ASN A 121 -23.32 8.17 -3.37
C ASN A 121 -22.71 7.69 -2.03
N VAL A 122 -21.52 8.20 -1.70
CA VAL A 122 -20.76 7.83 -0.50
C VAL A 122 -21.01 8.75 0.69
N SER A 123 -21.84 9.79 0.54
CA SER A 123 -22.19 10.67 1.66
C SER A 123 -22.79 9.90 2.85
N GLY A 124 -23.58 8.85 2.61
CA GLY A 124 -24.12 7.98 3.67
C GLY A 124 -23.06 7.06 4.31
N THR A 125 -21.97 6.77 3.59
CA THR A 125 -20.86 5.96 4.08
C THR A 125 -20.01 6.72 5.11
N ALA A 126 -20.04 8.06 5.11
CA ALA A 126 -19.34 8.87 6.10
C ALA A 126 -19.76 8.53 7.54
N ALA A 127 -21.05 8.24 7.75
CA ALA A 127 -21.59 7.84 9.05
C ALA A 127 -20.96 6.53 9.60
N LEU A 128 -20.45 5.65 8.73
CA LEU A 128 -19.76 4.43 9.17
C LEU A 128 -18.36 4.71 9.72
N LEU A 129 -17.75 5.82 9.33
CA LEU A 129 -16.42 6.27 9.77
C LEU A 129 -16.49 7.19 10.98
N GLU A 130 -17.68 7.73 11.29
CA GLU A 130 -17.93 8.51 12.51
C GLU A 130 -17.70 7.67 13.76
N ASN A 131 -17.30 8.33 14.85
CA ASN A 131 -17.02 7.70 16.15
C ASN A 131 -15.93 6.61 16.14
N ARG A 132 -15.20 6.44 15.03
CA ARG A 132 -14.09 5.47 14.87
C ARG A 132 -12.71 6.13 14.97
N GLY A 133 -12.65 7.36 15.44
CA GLY A 133 -11.38 8.07 15.68
C GLY A 133 -10.90 8.97 14.54
N ALA A 134 -11.77 9.35 13.59
CA ALA A 134 -11.52 10.48 12.69
C ALA A 134 -11.96 11.80 13.36
N ASP A 135 -11.19 12.88 13.17
CA ASP A 135 -11.62 14.25 13.52
C ASP A 135 -12.34 14.91 12.35
N GLU A 136 -11.93 14.60 11.11
CA GLU A 136 -12.49 15.15 9.88
C GLU A 136 -12.71 14.04 8.83
N ILE A 137 -13.82 14.08 8.10
CA ILE A 137 -14.10 13.17 6.98
C ILE A 137 -14.24 14.00 5.72
N LEU A 138 -13.26 13.89 4.82
CA LEU A 138 -13.25 14.60 3.54
C LEU A 138 -13.96 13.74 2.48
N VAL A 139 -15.13 14.17 2.04
CA VAL A 139 -15.99 13.42 1.11
C VAL A 139 -15.93 14.03 -0.29
N ALA A 140 -15.49 13.24 -1.27
CA ALA A 140 -15.62 13.53 -2.70
C ALA A 140 -16.64 12.58 -3.33
N ASP A 141 -17.82 13.12 -3.67
CA ASP A 141 -18.85 12.38 -4.39
C ASP A 141 -18.88 12.80 -5.87
N ASN A 142 -18.71 11.83 -6.77
CA ASN A 142 -18.88 12.04 -8.19
C ASN A 142 -19.25 10.73 -8.91
N PRO A 143 -20.21 10.73 -9.85
CA PRO A 143 -20.56 9.54 -10.64
C PRO A 143 -19.36 8.88 -11.35
N GLY A 144 -18.37 9.67 -11.79
CA GLY A 144 -17.15 9.15 -12.43
C GLY A 144 -16.16 8.45 -11.48
N LEU A 145 -16.51 8.36 -10.19
CA LEU A 145 -15.76 7.70 -9.12
C LEU A 145 -16.49 6.48 -8.54
N GLU A 146 -17.65 6.11 -9.10
CA GLU A 146 -18.40 4.89 -8.72
C GLU A 146 -17.49 3.66 -8.74
N ASP A 147 -16.74 3.53 -9.83
CA ASP A 147 -15.74 2.50 -10.00
C ASP A 147 -14.32 2.97 -9.74
N TYR A 148 -13.53 2.11 -9.10
CA TYR A 148 -12.11 2.37 -8.95
C TYR A 148 -11.43 2.46 -10.31
N ARG A 149 -11.07 3.69 -10.66
CA ARG A 149 -10.25 4.05 -11.82
C ARG A 149 -9.11 4.88 -11.31
N GLY A 150 -7.93 4.27 -11.21
CA GLY A 150 -6.76 4.89 -10.57
C GLY A 150 -6.44 6.30 -11.08
N GLY A 151 -6.68 6.60 -12.36
CA GLY A 151 -6.49 7.95 -12.92
C GLY A 151 -7.47 9.01 -12.39
N ASN A 152 -8.73 8.63 -12.14
CA ASN A 152 -9.78 9.52 -11.63
C ASN A 152 -9.58 9.75 -10.12
N TYR A 153 -9.38 8.67 -9.35
CA TYR A 153 -9.09 8.73 -7.92
C TYR A 153 -7.84 9.57 -7.66
N LEU A 154 -6.76 9.32 -8.40
CA LEU A 154 -5.52 10.08 -8.27
C LEU A 154 -5.69 11.58 -8.55
N ALA A 155 -6.59 11.99 -9.45
CA ALA A 155 -6.83 13.40 -9.73
C ALA A 155 -7.49 14.12 -8.55
N VAL A 156 -8.45 13.46 -7.90
CA VAL A 156 -9.15 13.98 -6.72
C VAL A 156 -8.20 14.02 -5.52
N VAL A 157 -7.49 12.92 -5.25
CA VAL A 157 -6.55 12.84 -4.12
C VAL A 157 -5.38 13.82 -4.26
N ASP A 158 -4.78 13.94 -5.44
CA ASP A 158 -3.69 14.91 -5.68
C ASP A 158 -4.17 16.34 -5.45
N ARG A 159 -5.38 16.71 -5.89
CA ARG A 159 -5.98 18.02 -5.61
C ARG A 159 -6.21 18.23 -4.12
N ALA A 160 -6.81 17.26 -3.43
CA ALA A 160 -7.08 17.35 -1.99
C ALA A 160 -5.78 17.51 -1.19
N VAL A 161 -4.77 16.67 -1.44
CA VAL A 161 -3.49 16.73 -0.74
C VAL A 161 -2.76 18.06 -0.99
N ARG A 162 -2.85 18.62 -2.21
CA ARG A 162 -2.25 19.93 -2.51
C ARG A 162 -2.95 21.09 -1.81
N ASN A 163 -4.27 21.01 -1.66
CA ASN A 163 -5.08 22.08 -1.06
C ASN A 163 -4.96 22.11 0.46
N TYR A 164 -5.01 20.95 1.11
CA TYR A 164 -5.06 20.84 2.58
C TYR A 164 -3.71 20.49 3.23
N GLN A 165 -2.72 20.09 2.42
CA GLN A 165 -1.32 19.87 2.81
C GLN A 165 -1.15 19.00 4.07
N PRO A 166 -1.65 17.75 4.11
CA PRO A 166 -1.42 16.85 5.23
C PRO A 166 0.07 16.49 5.39
N ASP A 167 0.50 16.19 6.61
CA ASP A 167 1.87 15.77 6.91
C ASP A 167 2.10 14.30 6.59
N VAL A 168 1.09 13.47 6.82
CA VAL A 168 1.11 12.02 6.62
C VAL A 168 -0.12 11.60 5.83
N VAL A 169 0.05 10.70 4.86
CA VAL A 169 -1.07 10.04 4.16
C VAL A 169 -0.87 8.52 4.17
N LEU A 170 -1.81 7.81 4.77
CA LEU A 170 -1.79 6.36 4.96
C LEU A 170 -2.78 5.66 4.03
N PHE A 171 -2.40 4.48 3.57
CA PHE A 171 -3.20 3.63 2.68
C PHE A 171 -3.19 2.20 3.20
N GLY A 172 -4.28 1.45 2.97
CA GLY A 172 -4.22 0.00 3.09
C GLY A 172 -3.32 -0.59 2.00
N ALA A 173 -2.53 -1.62 2.29
CA ALA A 173 -1.73 -2.33 1.31
C ALA A 173 -2.56 -3.35 0.52
N THR A 174 -3.76 -2.92 0.10
CA THR A 174 -4.68 -3.64 -0.78
C THR A 174 -4.30 -3.41 -2.25
N ALA A 175 -4.93 -4.13 -3.17
CA ALA A 175 -4.76 -3.89 -4.60
C ALA A 175 -5.06 -2.43 -5.02
N MET A 176 -6.07 -1.81 -4.39
CA MET A 176 -6.45 -0.42 -4.65
C MET A 176 -5.46 0.56 -4.03
N GLY A 177 -5.13 0.37 -2.74
CA GLY A 177 -4.27 1.28 -2.00
C GLY A 177 -2.83 1.28 -2.51
N VAL A 178 -2.27 0.13 -2.89
CA VAL A 178 -0.92 0.05 -3.48
C VAL A 178 -0.85 0.75 -4.85
N ASP A 179 -1.86 0.56 -5.72
CA ASP A 179 -1.92 1.25 -7.01
C ASP A 179 -2.07 2.77 -6.84
N LEU A 180 -2.94 3.23 -5.94
CA LEU A 180 -3.17 4.66 -5.73
C LEU A 180 -1.98 5.35 -5.05
N ALA A 181 -1.46 4.77 -3.97
CA ALA A 181 -0.37 5.35 -3.18
C ALA A 181 0.90 5.51 -4.02
N SER A 182 1.26 4.49 -4.81
CA SER A 182 2.45 4.53 -5.67
C SER A 182 2.37 5.63 -6.73
N ARG A 183 1.20 5.79 -7.37
CA ARG A 183 0.97 6.86 -8.35
C ARG A 183 0.99 8.25 -7.70
N LEU A 184 0.39 8.39 -6.53
CA LEU A 184 0.35 9.66 -5.79
C LEU A 184 1.74 10.08 -5.33
N ALA A 185 2.51 9.16 -4.75
CA ALA A 185 3.88 9.43 -4.31
C ALA A 185 4.77 9.92 -5.47
N ALA A 186 4.67 9.26 -6.64
CA ALA A 186 5.38 9.67 -7.84
C ALA A 186 4.96 11.07 -8.34
N ARG A 187 3.65 11.40 -8.29
CA ARG A 187 3.13 12.70 -8.71
C ARG A 187 3.50 13.84 -7.76
N LEU A 188 3.52 13.57 -6.46
CA LEU A 188 3.91 14.52 -5.42
C LEU A 188 5.43 14.62 -5.24
N ARG A 189 6.20 13.66 -5.81
CA ARG A 189 7.65 13.53 -5.62
C ARG A 189 8.03 13.37 -4.14
N THR A 190 7.29 12.52 -3.44
CA THR A 190 7.54 12.18 -2.03
C THR A 190 7.88 10.70 -1.85
N GLY A 191 8.31 10.32 -0.65
CA GLY A 191 8.62 8.94 -0.30
C GLY A 191 7.37 8.13 0.05
N LEU A 192 7.37 6.85 -0.30
CA LEU A 192 6.34 5.88 0.05
C LEU A 192 7.01 4.64 0.65
N SER A 193 6.63 4.30 1.89
CA SER A 193 7.00 3.02 2.52
C SER A 193 5.91 1.99 2.24
N ALA A 194 6.27 0.82 1.70
CA ALA A 194 5.30 -0.17 1.26
C ALA A 194 5.18 -1.35 2.25
N HIS A 195 3.97 -1.90 2.41
CA HIS A 195 3.68 -3.10 3.22
C HIS A 195 4.22 -3.00 4.65
N CYS A 196 3.95 -1.86 5.29
CA CYS A 196 4.35 -1.60 6.66
C CYS A 196 3.55 -2.49 7.62
N ILE A 197 4.24 -3.00 8.63
CA ILE A 197 3.68 -3.83 9.69
C ILE A 197 3.62 -3.10 11.05
N ASP A 198 4.22 -1.91 11.11
CA ASP A 198 4.02 -0.97 12.19
C ASP A 198 4.32 0.46 11.71
N LEU A 199 3.82 1.44 12.46
CA LEU A 199 4.05 2.86 12.25
C LEU A 199 4.39 3.51 13.59
N GLU A 200 5.42 4.34 13.61
CA GLU A 200 5.85 5.11 14.78
C GLU A 200 6.05 6.57 14.37
N LEU A 201 5.87 7.51 15.30
CA LEU A 201 6.38 8.87 15.14
C LEU A 201 7.68 8.98 15.95
N ASN A 202 8.76 9.40 15.30
CA ASN A 202 10.01 9.65 16.01
C ASN A 202 9.94 10.95 16.82
N GLU A 203 10.95 11.24 17.62
CA GLU A 203 11.06 12.50 18.40
C GLU A 203 11.00 13.76 17.52
N LYS A 204 11.29 13.61 16.23
CA LYS A 204 11.18 14.66 15.22
C LYS A 204 9.79 14.70 14.55
N GLY A 205 8.78 14.01 15.08
CA GLY A 205 7.44 13.96 14.47
C GLY A 205 7.47 13.46 13.01
N GLU A 206 8.48 12.71 12.62
CA GLU A 206 8.57 12.07 11.31
C GLU A 206 8.00 10.66 11.43
N LEU A 207 7.30 10.21 10.39
CA LEU A 207 6.76 8.88 10.31
C LEU A 207 7.90 7.88 10.08
N ALA A 208 8.17 7.06 11.10
CA ALA A 208 9.01 5.89 11.02
C ALA A 208 8.13 4.69 10.66
N ALA A 209 8.16 4.31 9.39
CA ALA A 209 7.45 3.14 8.89
C ALA A 209 8.29 1.87 9.11
N VAL A 210 7.72 0.88 9.81
CA VAL A 210 8.39 -0.39 10.10
C VAL A 210 7.99 -1.41 9.05
N ILE A 211 8.97 -1.93 8.32
CA ILE A 211 8.79 -2.98 7.32
C ILE A 211 9.66 -4.20 7.65
N PRO A 212 9.20 -5.42 7.37
CA PRO A 212 10.09 -6.58 7.36
C PRO A 212 11.06 -6.47 6.18
N TRP A 213 12.37 -6.55 6.45
CA TRP A 213 13.38 -6.49 5.41
C TRP A 213 13.35 -7.78 4.56
N PRO A 214 13.67 -7.73 3.26
CA PRO A 214 13.82 -8.95 2.46
C PRO A 214 14.73 -9.98 3.14
N GLY A 215 14.20 -11.19 3.35
CA GLY A 215 14.83 -12.24 4.16
C GLY A 215 14.22 -12.43 5.56
N GLY A 216 13.40 -11.49 6.05
CA GLY A 216 12.63 -11.61 7.30
C GLY A 216 13.42 -11.60 8.61
N ASP A 217 14.75 -11.57 8.55
CA ASP A 217 15.62 -11.58 9.72
C ASP A 217 15.65 -10.24 10.49
N PHE A 218 15.30 -9.13 9.83
CA PHE A 218 15.39 -7.79 10.42
C PHE A 218 14.18 -6.94 10.08
N LEU A 219 13.85 -6.02 11.00
CA LEU A 219 12.88 -4.96 10.78
C LEU A 219 13.61 -3.68 10.33
N GLY A 220 13.21 -3.15 9.18
CA GLY A 220 13.67 -1.86 8.68
C GLY A 220 12.76 -0.74 9.17
N ARG A 221 13.33 0.32 9.75
CA ARG A 221 12.63 1.59 10.03
C ARG A 221 12.97 2.61 8.94
N ILE A 222 11.99 2.96 8.12
CA ILE A 222 12.16 3.90 7.00
C ILE A 222 11.48 5.23 7.34
N VAL A 223 12.24 6.32 7.18
CA VAL A 223 11.76 7.69 7.39
C VAL A 223 11.89 8.51 6.12
N CYS A 224 10.95 9.44 5.89
CA CYS A 224 11.03 10.41 4.79
C CYS A 224 11.24 11.83 5.34
N PRO A 225 12.49 12.21 5.66
CA PRO A 225 12.74 13.47 6.39
C PRO A 225 12.50 14.71 5.54
N ARG A 226 12.73 14.65 4.23
CA ARG A 226 12.82 15.84 3.36
C ARG A 226 11.58 16.15 2.51
N HIS A 227 10.62 15.24 2.39
CA HIS A 227 9.48 15.42 1.50
C HIS A 227 8.16 15.25 2.26
N ARG A 228 7.12 15.90 1.75
CA ARG A 228 5.75 15.84 2.28
C ARG A 228 4.74 15.61 1.15
N PRO A 229 3.61 14.94 1.43
CA PRO A 229 3.31 14.20 2.67
C PRO A 229 4.23 12.97 2.81
N GLN A 230 4.43 12.51 4.05
CA GLN A 230 5.05 11.22 4.32
C GLN A 230 3.99 10.14 4.05
N MET A 231 4.31 9.16 3.21
CA MET A 231 3.31 8.18 2.78
C MET A 231 3.71 6.76 3.17
N ALA A 232 2.72 5.97 3.57
CA ALA A 232 2.90 4.55 3.85
C ALA A 232 1.69 3.73 3.41
N THR A 233 1.92 2.53 2.87
CA THR A 233 0.89 1.48 2.81
C THR A 233 1.08 0.51 3.97
N VAL A 234 -0.01 0.15 4.64
CA VAL A 234 -0.01 -0.74 5.80
C VAL A 234 -0.70 -2.05 5.45
N SER A 235 -0.08 -3.17 5.76
CA SER A 235 -0.70 -4.48 5.54
C SER A 235 -2.01 -4.60 6.35
N PRO A 236 -3.13 -5.01 5.72
CA PRO A 236 -4.37 -5.27 6.44
C PRO A 236 -4.17 -6.29 7.56
N GLY A 237 -4.98 -6.24 8.62
CA GLY A 237 -4.97 -7.24 9.68
C GLY A 237 -3.91 -7.05 10.76
N ILE A 238 -3.16 -5.96 10.69
CA ILE A 238 -1.97 -5.76 11.53
C ILE A 238 -2.29 -4.97 12.80
N PHE A 239 -3.26 -4.06 12.72
CA PHE A 239 -3.70 -3.24 13.84
C PHE A 239 -5.10 -3.62 14.26
N ASP A 240 -5.41 -3.36 15.52
CA ASP A 240 -6.73 -3.60 16.05
C ASP A 240 -7.71 -2.51 15.58
N VAL A 241 -8.95 -2.93 15.34
CA VAL A 241 -10.05 -2.02 15.04
C VAL A 241 -10.43 -1.25 16.31
N PRO A 242 -10.45 0.10 16.29
CA PRO A 242 -10.81 0.88 17.47
C PRO A 242 -12.29 0.68 17.83
N ARG A 243 -12.57 0.85 19.14
CA ARG A 243 -13.94 0.95 19.64
C ARG A 243 -14.65 2.16 19.04
N SER A 244 -15.98 2.10 18.96
CA SER A 244 -16.82 3.16 18.42
C SER A 244 -17.26 4.13 19.52
N ASP A 245 -16.29 4.71 20.23
CA ASP A 245 -16.49 5.58 21.40
C ASP A 245 -15.81 6.96 21.25
N PHE A 246 -15.33 7.28 20.05
CA PHE A 246 -14.74 8.58 19.75
C PHE A 246 -15.81 9.63 19.47
N PRO A 247 -15.48 10.94 19.59
CA PRO A 247 -16.38 12.02 19.18
C PRO A 247 -16.76 11.94 17.70
N GLU A 248 -17.87 12.60 17.36
CA GLU A 248 -18.31 12.77 15.98
C GLU A 248 -17.27 13.56 15.16
N ALA A 249 -17.06 13.12 13.93
CA ALA A 249 -16.11 13.74 13.01
C ALA A 249 -16.79 14.87 12.21
N GLU A 250 -16.04 15.91 11.88
CA GLU A 250 -16.52 16.97 10.99
C GLU A 250 -16.53 16.47 9.54
N VAL A 251 -17.70 16.41 8.91
CA VAL A 251 -17.84 16.01 7.51
C VAL A 251 -17.64 17.20 6.58
N LEU A 252 -16.56 17.18 5.81
CA LEU A 252 -16.16 18.21 4.86
C LEU A 252 -16.36 17.72 3.42
N THR A 253 -17.20 18.40 2.65
CA THR A 253 -17.32 18.10 1.22
C THR A 253 -16.17 18.73 0.45
N ILE A 254 -15.39 17.91 -0.26
CA ILE A 254 -14.29 18.36 -1.11
C ILE A 254 -14.67 18.31 -2.59
N ASP A 255 -13.96 19.10 -3.40
CA ASP A 255 -14.14 19.09 -4.85
C ASP A 255 -13.80 17.69 -5.42
N GLY A 256 -14.84 16.98 -5.86
CA GLY A 256 -14.77 15.70 -6.57
C GLY A 256 -14.84 15.82 -8.10
N ALA A 257 -14.86 17.05 -8.64
CA ALA A 257 -15.04 17.27 -10.07
C ALA A 257 -13.90 16.68 -10.89
N LEU A 258 -14.27 15.91 -11.92
CA LEU A 258 -13.36 15.34 -12.92
C LEU A 258 -13.43 16.20 -14.18
N ASN A 259 -12.41 17.05 -14.39
CA ASN A 259 -12.34 17.95 -15.57
C ASN A 259 -12.33 17.19 -16.91
N SER A 260 -11.90 15.93 -16.89
CA SER A 260 -12.00 14.99 -18.00
C SER A 260 -11.90 13.58 -17.42
N ASP A 261 -12.45 12.58 -18.11
CA ASP A 261 -12.18 11.20 -17.74
C ASP A 261 -10.69 10.88 -17.93
N ARG A 262 -10.04 10.48 -16.84
CA ARG A 262 -8.60 10.15 -16.79
C ARG A 262 -8.37 8.67 -16.54
N GLY A 263 -9.42 7.84 -16.50
CA GLY A 263 -9.24 6.41 -16.41
C GLY A 263 -8.74 5.87 -17.74
N PHE A 264 -7.49 5.40 -17.78
CA PHE A 264 -6.86 4.85 -18.99
C PHE A 264 -7.49 3.55 -19.51
N TYR A 265 -8.48 3.01 -18.80
CA TYR A 265 -9.21 1.79 -19.13
C TYR A 265 -10.70 1.97 -18.88
N ARG A 266 -11.49 1.10 -19.52
CA ARG A 266 -12.93 0.93 -19.29
C ARG A 266 -13.16 -0.43 -18.67
N ILE A 267 -14.00 -0.49 -17.64
CA ILE A 267 -14.43 -1.75 -17.05
C ILE A 267 -15.51 -2.34 -17.97
N LEU A 268 -15.28 -3.55 -18.46
CA LEU A 268 -16.23 -4.25 -19.33
C LEU A 268 -17.16 -5.17 -18.52
N GLU A 269 -16.59 -5.85 -17.53
CA GLU A 269 -17.28 -6.83 -16.71
C GLU A 269 -16.64 -6.87 -15.32
N LYS A 270 -17.44 -7.12 -14.28
CA LYS A 270 -16.99 -7.42 -12.92
C LYS A 270 -17.54 -8.78 -12.56
N LYS A 271 -16.65 -9.75 -12.34
CA LYS A 271 -17.04 -11.06 -11.80
C LYS A 271 -16.67 -11.08 -10.33
N PRO A 272 -17.65 -11.16 -9.42
CA PRO A 272 -17.34 -11.53 -8.04
C PRO A 272 -16.64 -12.88 -8.08
N GLU A 273 -15.53 -13.02 -7.37
CA GLU A 273 -14.91 -14.34 -7.24
C GLU A 273 -15.89 -15.21 -6.43
N GLU A 274 -16.36 -16.30 -7.03
CA GLU A 274 -17.21 -17.26 -6.32
C GLU A 274 -16.39 -17.87 -5.17
N ARG A 275 -17.02 -17.97 -3.99
CA ARG A 275 -16.43 -18.60 -2.81
C ARG A 275 -16.01 -20.03 -3.17
N LYS A 276 -14.72 -20.23 -3.41
CA LYS A 276 -14.17 -21.57 -3.53
C LYS A 276 -14.13 -22.18 -2.12
N PRO A 277 -14.39 -23.49 -1.97
CA PRO A 277 -13.94 -24.22 -0.79
C PRO A 277 -12.43 -23.92 -0.64
N GLY A 278 -12.03 -23.26 0.45
CA GLY A 278 -10.67 -22.72 0.56
C GLY A 278 -10.54 -21.22 0.79
N ASP A 279 -11.62 -20.48 1.06
CA ASP A 279 -11.55 -19.06 1.39
C ASP A 279 -10.88 -18.83 2.76
N LEU A 280 -9.56 -18.69 2.72
CA LEU A 280 -8.69 -18.50 3.87
C LEU A 280 -8.97 -17.19 4.63
N GLU A 281 -9.37 -16.12 3.92
CA GLU A 281 -9.53 -14.79 4.51
C GLU A 281 -10.71 -14.74 5.50
N ASN A 282 -11.76 -15.51 5.22
CA ASN A 282 -12.99 -15.56 6.05
C ASN A 282 -13.10 -16.82 6.91
N ALA A 283 -12.09 -17.69 6.90
CA ALA A 283 -12.14 -18.95 7.64
C ALA A 283 -12.02 -18.72 9.17
N ARG A 284 -12.95 -19.31 9.93
CA ARG A 284 -12.90 -19.28 11.41
C ARG A 284 -11.77 -20.14 11.98
N VAL A 285 -11.39 -21.20 11.27
CA VAL A 285 -10.29 -22.10 11.63
C VAL A 285 -9.39 -22.27 10.40
N VAL A 286 -8.08 -22.08 10.58
CA VAL A 286 -7.09 -22.29 9.54
C VAL A 286 -6.00 -23.21 10.05
N VAL A 287 -5.76 -24.30 9.32
CA VAL A 287 -4.65 -25.22 9.60
C VAL A 287 -3.58 -25.01 8.53
N VAL A 288 -2.40 -24.54 8.93
CA VAL A 288 -1.32 -24.19 7.99
C VAL A 288 -0.21 -25.24 8.01
N GLY A 289 0.08 -25.80 6.84
CA GLY A 289 1.25 -26.66 6.64
C GLY A 289 2.51 -25.88 6.27
N GLY A 290 3.59 -26.18 6.98
CA GLY A 290 4.93 -25.65 6.73
C GLY A 290 5.80 -26.55 5.86
N TYR A 291 7.07 -26.14 5.67
CA TYR A 291 8.07 -26.99 5.00
C TYR A 291 8.34 -28.29 5.79
N GLY A 292 8.11 -28.30 7.11
CA GLY A 292 8.27 -29.47 7.96
C GLY A 292 7.34 -30.64 7.61
N ILE A 293 6.32 -30.45 6.77
CA ILE A 293 5.50 -31.54 6.20
C ILE A 293 6.37 -32.47 5.32
N GLY A 294 7.38 -31.92 4.65
CA GLY A 294 8.43 -32.66 3.96
C GLY A 294 8.05 -33.27 2.60
N ALA A 295 6.77 -33.54 2.32
CA ALA A 295 6.33 -34.08 1.03
C ALA A 295 4.85 -33.82 0.75
N ARG A 296 4.45 -33.84 -0.53
CA ARG A 296 3.07 -33.59 -0.97
C ARG A 296 2.09 -34.65 -0.46
N GLU A 297 2.53 -35.89 -0.32
CA GLU A 297 1.71 -37.02 0.13
C GLU A 297 1.22 -36.84 1.57
N ASN A 298 2.02 -36.17 2.40
CA ASN A 298 1.68 -35.89 3.80
C ASN A 298 0.72 -34.70 3.95
N TRP A 299 0.46 -33.95 2.87
CA TRP A 299 -0.45 -32.81 2.90
C TRP A 299 -1.89 -33.19 3.23
N ALA A 300 -2.29 -34.43 2.88
CA ALA A 300 -3.61 -34.96 3.18
C ALA A 300 -3.94 -34.90 4.69
N LEU A 301 -2.95 -35.02 5.58
CA LEU A 301 -3.15 -34.90 7.03
C LEU A 301 -3.51 -33.47 7.46
N VAL A 302 -2.96 -32.46 6.80
CA VAL A 302 -3.26 -31.04 7.06
C VAL A 302 -4.70 -30.74 6.61
N GLU A 303 -5.09 -31.24 5.43
CA GLU A 303 -6.45 -31.12 4.90
C GLU A 303 -7.47 -31.87 5.75
N GLU A 304 -7.14 -33.08 6.22
CA GLU A 304 -8.01 -33.86 7.09
C GLU A 304 -8.24 -33.17 8.43
N LEU A 305 -7.19 -32.65 9.07
CA LEU A 305 -7.33 -31.89 10.31
C LEU A 305 -8.18 -30.64 10.11
N ALA A 306 -7.97 -29.90 9.02
CA ALA A 306 -8.79 -28.74 8.69
C ALA A 306 -10.26 -29.13 8.52
N SER A 307 -10.54 -30.21 7.79
CA SER A 307 -11.89 -30.72 7.55
C SER A 307 -12.61 -31.11 8.85
N VAL A 308 -11.93 -31.81 9.75
CA VAL A 308 -12.48 -32.24 11.05
C VAL A 308 -12.84 -31.05 11.94
N LEU A 309 -12.09 -29.95 11.84
CA LEU A 309 -12.35 -28.72 12.58
C LEU A 309 -13.34 -27.77 11.88
N GLY A 310 -13.88 -28.15 10.72
CA GLY A 310 -14.72 -27.27 9.90
C GLY A 310 -13.98 -26.04 9.38
N GLY A 311 -12.66 -26.14 9.25
CA GLY A 311 -11.75 -25.08 8.83
C GLY A 311 -11.23 -25.24 7.40
N VAL A 312 -10.22 -24.42 7.07
CA VAL A 312 -9.55 -24.41 5.77
C VAL A 312 -8.07 -24.73 5.93
N ALA A 313 -7.52 -25.51 5.01
CA ALA A 313 -6.08 -25.76 4.94
C ALA A 313 -5.36 -24.60 4.23
N GLY A 314 -4.29 -24.10 4.84
CA GLY A 314 -3.40 -23.10 4.27
C GLY A 314 -1.96 -23.60 4.22
N ALA A 315 -1.09 -22.83 3.58
CA ALA A 315 0.32 -23.18 3.45
C ALA A 315 1.25 -21.99 3.66
N THR A 316 2.44 -22.26 4.18
CA THR A 316 3.56 -21.33 4.06
C THR A 316 4.09 -21.28 2.62
N ARG A 317 4.99 -20.34 2.32
CA ARG A 317 5.57 -20.20 0.99
C ARG A 317 6.36 -21.42 0.50
N PRO A 318 7.22 -22.09 1.28
CA PRO A 318 8.03 -23.20 0.73
C PRO A 318 7.22 -24.35 0.12
N PRO A 319 6.13 -24.87 0.74
CA PRO A 319 5.22 -25.83 0.09
C PRO A 319 4.62 -25.36 -1.25
N VAL A 320 4.39 -24.06 -1.42
CA VAL A 320 3.87 -23.48 -2.67
C VAL A 320 4.96 -23.44 -3.73
N ASP A 321 6.16 -22.99 -3.36
CA ASP A 321 7.32 -22.91 -4.25
C ASP A 321 7.75 -24.33 -4.74
N GLU A 322 7.58 -25.36 -3.90
CA GLU A 322 7.78 -26.78 -4.25
C GLU A 322 6.60 -27.42 -5.02
N GLY A 323 5.52 -26.68 -5.24
CA GLY A 323 4.36 -27.14 -6.01
C GLY A 323 3.50 -28.21 -5.30
N TRP A 324 3.58 -28.31 -3.97
CA TRP A 324 2.71 -29.21 -3.20
C TRP A 324 1.26 -28.72 -3.19
N VAL A 325 1.10 -27.39 -3.17
CA VAL A 325 -0.18 -26.69 -3.11
C VAL A 325 -0.23 -25.48 -4.03
N ASN A 326 -1.43 -25.00 -4.33
CA ASN A 326 -1.64 -23.79 -5.12
C ASN A 326 -1.30 -22.52 -4.32
N ALA A 327 -0.84 -21.49 -5.03
CA ALA A 327 -0.51 -20.19 -4.43
C ALA A 327 -1.70 -19.50 -3.74
N ASP A 328 -2.93 -19.85 -4.11
CA ASP A 328 -4.16 -19.35 -3.47
C ASP A 328 -4.25 -19.73 -1.98
N LEU A 329 -3.59 -20.83 -1.58
CA LEU A 329 -3.56 -21.31 -0.20
C LEU A 329 -2.42 -20.70 0.62
N MET A 330 -1.59 -19.83 0.02
CA MET A 330 -0.44 -19.25 0.69
C MET A 330 -0.87 -18.24 1.75
N VAL A 331 -0.41 -18.42 2.99
CA VAL A 331 -0.62 -17.52 4.12
C VAL A 331 0.67 -16.79 4.47
N GLY A 332 0.61 -15.47 4.61
CA GLY A 332 1.75 -14.61 4.94
C GLY A 332 1.72 -13.29 4.18
N GLN A 333 2.75 -12.47 4.36
CA GLN A 333 2.90 -11.15 3.75
C GLN A 333 2.80 -11.16 2.22
N SER A 334 3.33 -12.20 1.56
CA SER A 334 3.26 -12.36 0.10
C SER A 334 2.01 -13.12 -0.37
N GLY A 335 1.22 -13.65 0.57
CA GLY A 335 0.01 -14.42 0.30
C GLY A 335 -1.20 -13.73 0.91
N ARG A 336 -2.11 -14.54 1.46
CA ARG A 336 -3.31 -14.10 2.17
C ARG A 336 -2.97 -13.77 3.62
N THR A 337 -3.53 -12.67 4.10
CA THR A 337 -3.59 -12.38 5.54
C THR A 337 -4.91 -12.91 6.06
N VAL A 338 -4.87 -13.65 7.17
CA VAL A 338 -6.03 -14.36 7.72
C VAL A 338 -6.22 -14.01 9.19
N HIS A 339 -7.48 -13.95 9.62
CA HIS A 339 -7.89 -13.65 10.99
C HIS A 339 -8.79 -14.73 11.58
N PRO A 340 -8.33 -16.00 11.63
CA PRO A 340 -9.13 -17.06 12.21
C PRO A 340 -9.25 -16.89 13.72
N ARG A 341 -10.27 -17.54 14.31
CA ARG A 341 -10.35 -17.75 15.75
C ARG A 341 -9.30 -18.78 16.19
N LEU A 342 -9.03 -19.78 15.36
CA LEU A 342 -8.04 -20.82 15.61
C LEU A 342 -7.09 -20.98 14.43
N TYR A 343 -5.79 -20.80 14.69
CA TYR A 343 -4.70 -21.16 13.78
C TYR A 343 -3.98 -22.39 14.32
N ILE A 344 -3.71 -23.38 13.47
CA ILE A 344 -2.84 -24.52 13.80
C ILE A 344 -1.71 -24.61 12.77
N GLY A 345 -0.49 -24.27 13.17
CA GLY A 345 0.71 -24.38 12.33
C GLY A 345 1.38 -25.75 12.49
N VAL A 346 1.44 -26.54 11.42
CA VAL A 346 2.05 -27.88 11.41
C VAL A 346 3.36 -27.84 10.64
N GLY A 347 4.48 -28.05 11.32
CA GLY A 347 5.83 -28.00 10.70
C GLY A 347 6.23 -26.61 10.21
N VAL A 348 5.70 -25.55 10.85
CA VAL A 348 5.96 -24.14 10.50
C VAL A 348 7.11 -23.61 11.36
N SER A 349 8.10 -22.97 10.74
CA SER A 349 9.29 -22.46 11.44
C SER A 349 9.06 -21.17 12.24
N GLY A 350 8.01 -20.40 11.90
CA GLY A 350 7.73 -19.10 12.53
C GLY A 350 8.44 -17.92 11.87
N HIS A 351 8.77 -18.02 10.58
CA HIS A 351 9.38 -16.91 9.86
C HIS A 351 8.48 -15.66 9.84
N LEU A 352 9.05 -14.48 10.06
CA LEU A 352 8.30 -13.23 10.22
C LEU A 352 7.31 -12.96 9.08
N HIS A 353 7.72 -13.17 7.83
CA HIS A 353 6.84 -13.02 6.67
C HIS A 353 5.57 -13.89 6.73
N HIS A 354 5.63 -15.05 7.37
CA HIS A 354 4.43 -15.87 7.60
C HIS A 354 3.61 -15.33 8.77
N LEU A 355 4.27 -15.00 9.89
CA LEU A 355 3.62 -14.49 11.11
C LEU A 355 2.81 -13.21 10.88
N VAL A 356 3.29 -12.32 10.01
CA VAL A 356 2.57 -11.11 9.58
C VAL A 356 1.18 -11.45 9.04
N GLY A 357 1.04 -12.58 8.33
CA GLY A 357 -0.22 -13.03 7.76
C GLY A 357 -1.20 -13.67 8.74
N VAL A 358 -0.78 -13.98 9.98
CA VAL A 358 -1.60 -14.66 11.00
C VAL A 358 -1.66 -13.89 12.32
N LYS A 359 -1.13 -12.66 12.35
CA LYS A 359 -0.93 -11.86 13.57
C LYS A 359 -2.22 -11.70 14.37
N GLY A 360 -3.31 -11.32 13.72
CA GLY A 360 -4.62 -11.08 14.33
C GLY A 360 -5.44 -12.33 14.66
N THR A 361 -4.82 -13.51 14.77
CA THR A 361 -5.49 -14.74 15.22
C THR A 361 -5.71 -14.73 16.73
N GLU A 362 -6.90 -15.13 17.19
CA GLU A 362 -7.26 -15.25 18.62
C GLU A 362 -6.46 -16.34 19.34
N LEU A 363 -6.44 -17.57 18.82
CA LEU A 363 -5.72 -18.72 19.38
C LEU A 363 -4.78 -19.35 18.35
N LYS A 364 -3.48 -19.36 18.64
CA LYS A 364 -2.42 -19.92 17.81
C LYS A 364 -1.84 -21.18 18.45
N VAL A 365 -1.97 -22.30 17.76
CA VAL A 365 -1.38 -23.59 18.14
C VAL A 365 -0.27 -23.93 17.17
N ALA A 366 0.86 -24.44 17.65
CA ALA A 366 1.99 -24.85 16.83
C ALA A 366 2.37 -26.32 17.13
N VAL A 367 2.57 -27.10 16.08
CA VAL A 367 3.12 -28.46 16.13
C VAL A 367 4.42 -28.46 15.36
N ASN A 368 5.54 -28.64 16.07
CA ASN A 368 6.85 -28.69 15.43
C ASN A 368 7.77 -29.66 16.17
N GLN A 369 8.59 -30.40 15.42
CA GLN A 369 9.56 -31.32 15.98
C GLN A 369 10.79 -30.57 16.55
N ASP A 370 11.15 -29.43 15.95
CA ASP A 370 12.24 -28.59 16.44
C ASP A 370 11.76 -27.72 17.61
N THR A 371 12.19 -28.06 18.83
CA THR A 371 11.88 -27.33 20.07
C THR A 371 12.41 -25.90 20.09
N ARG A 372 13.29 -25.53 19.14
CA ARG A 372 13.86 -24.18 19.02
C ARG A 372 13.21 -23.36 17.90
N ALA A 373 12.17 -23.87 17.26
CA ALA A 373 11.47 -23.14 16.21
C ALA A 373 10.86 -21.84 16.74
N ALA A 374 11.09 -20.73 16.03
CA ALA A 374 10.59 -19.40 16.41
C ALA A 374 9.07 -19.32 16.49
N ILE A 375 8.34 -20.25 15.86
CA ILE A 375 6.87 -20.31 15.96
C ILE A 375 6.40 -20.44 17.42
N PHE A 376 7.19 -21.08 18.30
CA PHE A 376 6.83 -21.26 19.70
C PHE A 376 6.82 -19.95 20.49
N ASP A 377 7.61 -18.96 20.08
CA ASP A 377 7.59 -17.61 20.68
C ASP A 377 6.35 -16.79 20.26
N HIS A 378 5.61 -17.28 19.26
CA HIS A 378 4.49 -16.59 18.65
C HIS A 378 3.19 -17.42 18.67
N CYS A 379 3.13 -18.47 19.49
CA CYS A 379 1.95 -19.31 19.67
C CYS A 379 1.48 -19.30 21.13
N ASP A 380 0.19 -19.54 21.34
CA ASP A 380 -0.41 -19.68 22.68
C ASP A 380 -0.22 -21.11 23.22
N LEU A 381 -0.18 -22.11 22.33
CA LEU A 381 0.04 -23.51 22.68
C LEU A 381 1.04 -24.17 21.71
N GLY A 382 2.15 -24.68 22.24
CA GLY A 382 3.16 -25.40 21.48
C GLY A 382 3.20 -26.89 21.81
N LEU A 383 3.15 -27.74 20.80
CA LEU A 383 3.36 -29.18 20.88
C LEU A 383 4.68 -29.54 20.21
N ALA A 384 5.66 -29.92 21.01
CA ALA A 384 6.97 -30.37 20.54
C ALA A 384 6.94 -31.88 20.23
N GLY A 385 7.04 -32.26 18.96
CA GLY A 385 7.09 -33.67 18.54
C GLY A 385 6.82 -33.87 17.05
N ASP A 386 6.82 -35.12 16.60
CA ASP A 386 6.52 -35.45 15.20
C ASP A 386 5.03 -35.25 14.92
N TYR A 387 4.73 -34.45 13.90
CA TYR A 387 3.36 -34.19 13.47
C TYR A 387 2.66 -35.47 13.00
N ARG A 388 3.41 -36.48 12.52
CA ARG A 388 2.86 -37.77 12.07
C ARG A 388 2.27 -38.60 13.20
N GLU A 389 2.65 -38.32 14.44
CA GLU A 389 2.07 -38.96 15.62
C GLU A 389 0.99 -38.06 16.23
N ILE A 390 1.28 -36.76 16.34
CA ILE A 390 0.41 -35.80 17.02
C ILE A 390 -0.87 -35.52 16.24
N ILE A 391 -0.78 -35.30 14.92
CA ILE A 391 -1.94 -34.90 14.10
C ILE A 391 -2.97 -36.03 13.99
N PRO A 392 -2.59 -37.30 13.70
CA PRO A 392 -3.55 -38.40 13.70
C PRO A 392 -4.19 -38.65 15.07
N ALA A 393 -3.43 -38.55 16.17
CA ALA A 393 -3.97 -38.68 17.52
C ALA A 393 -4.99 -37.57 17.84
N LEU A 394 -4.69 -36.33 17.43
CA LEU A 394 -5.61 -35.20 17.56
C LEU A 394 -6.87 -35.40 16.73
N ILE A 395 -6.74 -35.84 15.48
CA ILE A 395 -7.89 -36.14 14.60
C ILE A 395 -8.78 -37.23 15.22
N ALA A 396 -8.19 -38.30 15.76
CA ALA A 396 -8.94 -39.36 16.44
C ALA A 396 -9.73 -38.82 17.64
N ALA A 397 -9.06 -38.04 18.51
CA ALA A 397 -9.68 -37.44 19.69
C ALA A 397 -10.77 -36.40 19.35
N LEU A 398 -10.70 -35.75 18.19
CA LEU A 398 -11.71 -34.81 17.70
C LEU A 398 -12.92 -35.51 17.06
N LYS A 399 -12.71 -36.71 16.48
CA LYS A 399 -13.78 -37.54 15.90
C LYS A 399 -14.53 -38.34 16.97
N GLU A 400 -13.92 -38.58 18.13
CA GLU A 400 -14.63 -39.17 19.26
C GLU A 400 -15.74 -38.21 19.75
N PRO A 401 -16.97 -38.69 19.94
CA PRO A 401 -18.07 -37.85 20.40
C PRO A 401 -17.77 -37.34 21.81
N ARG A 402 -17.48 -36.03 21.91
CA ARG A 402 -17.35 -35.38 23.22
C ARG A 402 -18.72 -35.33 23.89
N ALA A 403 -18.78 -35.82 25.12
CA ALA A 403 -19.91 -35.61 26.01
C ALA A 403 -19.95 -34.11 26.42
N GLY A 404 -20.60 -33.29 25.59
CA GLY A 404 -20.98 -31.91 25.91
C GLY A 404 -20.19 -30.82 25.19
N GLY A 405 -20.90 -30.06 24.34
CA GLY A 405 -20.54 -28.71 23.91
C GLY A 405 -20.37 -28.57 22.39
N ASP A 406 -21.39 -28.02 21.73
CA ASP A 406 -21.32 -27.51 20.36
C ASP A 406 -20.30 -26.36 20.27
N LEU A 407 -19.52 -26.32 19.17
CA LEU A 407 -18.50 -25.30 18.85
C LEU A 407 -19.08 -23.96 18.38
#